data_AF-A0A7C5QL40-F1
#
_entry.id   AF-A0A7C5QL40-F1
#
_cell.length_a   1.000
_cell.length_b   1.000
_cell.length_c   1.000
_cell.angle_alpha   90.00
_cell.angle_beta   90.00
_cell.angle_gamma   90.00
#
_symmetry.space_group_name_H-M   'P 1'
#
loop_
_entity.id
_entity.type
_entity.pdbx_description
1 polymer ?
#
loop_
_entity_poly.entity_id
_entity_poly.type
_entity_poly.pdbx_seq_one_letter_code
_entity_poly.pdbx_strand_id
1 'polypeptide(L)'
;MNAVYTTRRGAGAARLFKGARRGLGYLVLTVLALAMIYPYVWSITASFKMDRQIYNGNPLDLVPRPATLANYVRAWTVVPFGRFLANSFFLSTLVPLISLSVSALAGYSFARLRFRGRDAIFVALLGVM
;
A
#
# COMPACT_ATOMS: atom_id res chain seq x y z
N MET A 1 36.67 6.79 -52.88
CA MET A 1 36.88 7.92 -51.95
C MET A 1 35.51 8.53 -51.62
N ASN A 2 35.19 8.58 -50.33
CA ASN A 2 34.19 9.41 -49.63
C ASN A 2 32.69 9.32 -49.96
N ALA A 3 31.92 8.78 -49.00
CA ALA A 3 30.68 9.39 -48.49
C ALA A 3 30.22 8.70 -47.18
N VAL A 4 31.01 8.85 -46.12
CA VAL A 4 30.50 8.80 -44.73
C VAL A 4 29.96 10.21 -44.43
N TYR A 5 29.04 10.38 -43.47
CA TYR A 5 28.53 11.65 -42.89
C TYR A 5 27.10 12.13 -43.25
N THR A 6 26.03 11.33 -43.08
CA THR A 6 24.67 11.93 -42.91
C THR A 6 23.72 11.12 -42.01
N THR A 7 23.96 11.01 -40.69
CA THR A 7 22.89 10.48 -39.77
C THR A 7 22.93 10.96 -38.32
N ARG A 8 23.55 12.10 -37.98
CA ARG A 8 23.66 12.57 -36.58
C ARG A 8 22.69 13.68 -36.11
N ARG A 9 21.74 14.14 -36.93
CA ARG A 9 20.87 15.30 -36.58
C ARG A 9 19.57 14.98 -35.82
N GLY A 10 19.07 13.73 -35.82
CA GLY A 10 17.78 13.37 -35.19
C GLY A 10 17.84 12.91 -33.72
N ALA A 11 19.03 12.61 -33.19
CA ALA A 11 19.18 11.95 -31.89
C ALA A 11 19.04 12.90 -30.67
N GLY A 12 19.31 14.21 -30.85
CA GLY A 12 19.29 15.19 -29.75
C GLY A 12 17.88 15.58 -29.30
N ALA A 13 17.00 15.92 -30.25
CA ALA A 13 15.61 16.29 -29.95
C ALA A 13 14.82 15.13 -29.33
N ALA A 14 14.98 13.91 -29.87
CA ALA A 14 14.35 12.70 -29.33
C ALA A 14 14.78 12.40 -27.87
N ARG A 15 16.01 12.75 -27.48
CA ARG A 15 16.51 12.60 -26.10
C ARG A 15 15.91 13.66 -25.16
N LEU A 16 15.74 14.89 -25.62
CA LEU A 16 15.13 15.98 -24.84
C LEU A 16 13.64 15.72 -24.56
N PHE A 17 12.86 15.28 -25.55
CA PHE A 17 11.47 14.87 -25.35
C PHE A 17 11.33 13.65 -24.42
N LYS A 18 12.28 12.71 -24.47
CA LYS A 18 12.35 11.57 -23.53
C LYS A 18 12.64 12.01 -22.10
N GLY A 19 13.51 13.02 -21.93
CA GLY A 19 13.85 13.63 -20.64
C GLY A 19 12.68 14.41 -20.04
N ALA A 20 12.02 15.26 -20.83
CA ALA A 20 10.86 16.04 -20.39
C ALA A 20 9.67 15.15 -20.00
N ARG A 21 9.39 14.09 -20.77
CA ARG A 21 8.34 13.09 -20.42
C ARG A 21 8.68 12.34 -19.14
N ARG A 22 9.95 12.02 -18.89
CA ARG A 22 10.39 11.41 -17.62
C ARG A 22 10.26 12.40 -16.46
N GLY A 23 10.68 13.65 -16.64
CA GLY A 23 10.54 14.70 -15.63
C GLY A 23 9.09 14.95 -15.22
N LEU A 24 8.19 15.04 -16.20
CA LEU A 24 6.75 15.13 -15.94
C LEU A 24 6.22 13.87 -15.23
N GLY A 25 6.67 12.69 -15.64
CA GLY A 25 6.31 11.43 -14.98
C GLY A 25 6.71 11.40 -13.51
N TYR A 26 7.94 11.81 -13.19
CA TYR A 26 8.41 11.93 -11.81
C TYR A 26 7.62 12.97 -11.03
N LEU A 27 7.34 14.15 -11.62
CA LEU A 27 6.53 15.17 -10.97
C LEU A 27 5.14 14.64 -10.59
N VAL A 28 4.46 13.98 -11.53
CA VAL A 28 3.14 13.39 -11.29
C VAL A 28 3.21 12.31 -10.21
N LEU A 29 4.20 11.42 -10.27
CA LEU A 29 4.40 10.39 -9.25
C LEU A 29 4.67 10.99 -7.87
N THR A 30 5.48 12.05 -7.79
CA THR A 30 5.77 12.74 -6.53
C THR A 30 4.52 13.39 -5.95
N VAL A 31 3.73 14.10 -6.76
CA VAL A 31 2.47 14.71 -6.30
C VAL A 31 1.49 13.65 -5.82
N LEU A 32 1.35 12.55 -6.57
CA LEU A 32 0.47 11.44 -6.19
C LEU A 32 0.95 10.79 -4.89
N ALA A 33 2.25 10.56 -4.73
CA ALA A 33 2.84 10.03 -3.51
C ALA A 33 2.58 10.94 -2.30
N LEU A 34 2.75 12.26 -2.46
CA LEU A 34 2.45 13.22 -1.39
C LEU A 34 0.96 13.22 -1.02
N ALA A 35 0.07 13.14 -2.01
CA ALA A 35 -1.37 13.04 -1.78
C ALA A 35 -1.74 11.75 -1.02
N MET A 36 -1.09 10.62 -1.34
CA MET A 36 -1.30 9.36 -0.62
C MET A 36 -0.69 9.36 0.79
N ILE A 37 0.42 10.06 1.01
CA ILE A 37 1.10 10.14 2.32
C ILE A 37 0.37 11.09 3.27
N TYR A 38 -0.26 12.15 2.75
CA TYR A 38 -0.98 13.15 3.55
C TYR A 38 -1.91 12.59 4.64
N PRO A 39 -2.83 11.64 4.37
CA PRO A 39 -3.72 11.10 5.40
C PRO A 39 -2.97 10.37 6.53
N TYR A 40 -1.82 9.75 6.24
CA TYR A 40 -0.99 9.10 7.25
C TYR A 40 -0.29 10.13 8.14
N VAL A 41 0.26 11.19 7.56
CA VAL A 41 0.86 12.29 8.32
C VAL A 41 -0.18 12.95 9.21
N TRP A 42 -1.38 13.20 8.67
CA TRP A 42 -2.49 13.73 9.45
C TRP A 42 -2.86 12.80 10.61
N SER A 43 -3.00 11.50 10.39
CA SER A 43 -3.31 10.50 11.42
C SER A 43 -2.30 10.51 12.57
N ILE A 44 -1.00 10.57 12.25
CA ILE A 44 0.07 10.67 13.25
C ILE A 44 -0.05 11.97 14.03
N THR A 45 -0.27 13.11 13.37
CA THR A 45 -0.40 14.39 14.09
C THR A 45 -1.65 14.42 14.97
N ALA A 46 -2.75 13.80 14.50
CA ALA A 46 -4.01 13.70 15.23
C ALA A 46 -3.89 12.84 16.49
N SER A 47 -3.04 11.80 16.50
CA SER A 47 -2.82 11.01 17.71
C SER A 47 -2.25 11.82 18.88
N PHE A 48 -1.60 12.96 18.61
CA PHE A 48 -1.08 13.89 19.61
C PHE A 48 -2.01 15.08 19.92
N LYS A 49 -3.17 15.22 19.26
CA LYS A 49 -4.12 16.32 19.49
C LYS A 49 -5.12 15.99 20.58
N MET A 50 -5.55 16.99 21.34
CA MET A 50 -6.67 16.84 22.28
C MET A 50 -8.01 16.72 21.52
N ASP A 51 -8.99 16.02 22.11
CA ASP A 51 -10.35 15.85 21.54
C ASP A 51 -10.95 17.19 21.09
N ARG A 52 -10.81 18.26 21.89
CA ARG A 52 -11.29 19.62 21.54
C ARG A 52 -10.68 20.17 20.24
N GLN A 53 -9.41 19.89 19.94
CA GLN A 53 -8.77 20.37 18.71
C GLN A 53 -9.21 19.55 17.48
N ILE A 54 -9.65 18.30 17.69
CA ILE A 54 -10.17 17.43 16.62
C ILE A 54 -11.62 17.81 16.28
N TYR A 55 -12.47 18.01 17.29
CA TYR A 55 -13.91 18.27 17.06
C TYR A 55 -14.27 19.75 16.87
N ASN A 56 -13.50 20.68 17.47
CA ASN A 56 -13.79 22.12 17.41
C ASN A 56 -12.71 22.94 16.67
N GLY A 57 -11.67 22.29 16.14
CA GLY A 57 -10.57 22.92 15.41
C GLY A 57 -10.68 22.77 13.89
N ASN A 58 -9.70 23.32 13.16
CA ASN A 58 -9.59 23.11 11.72
C ASN A 58 -9.13 21.66 11.44
N PRO A 59 -9.93 20.84 10.72
CA PRO A 59 -9.57 19.46 10.43
C PRO A 59 -8.30 19.34 9.57
N LEU A 60 -7.88 20.39 8.85
CA LEU A 60 -6.67 20.40 8.03
C LEU A 60 -5.41 20.82 8.78
N ASP A 61 -5.51 21.25 10.05
CA ASP A 61 -4.32 21.69 10.79
C ASP A 61 -3.43 20.47 11.08
N LEU A 62 -2.15 20.50 10.68
CA LEU A 62 -1.21 19.41 10.93
C LEU A 62 -0.47 19.58 12.25
N VAL A 63 -0.54 20.76 12.88
CA VAL A 63 0.26 21.07 14.07
C VAL A 63 -0.58 20.86 15.34
N PRO A 64 -0.22 19.92 16.22
CA PRO A 64 -0.90 19.76 17.50
C PRO A 64 -0.58 20.92 18.44
N ARG A 65 -1.61 21.54 19.04
CA ARG A 65 -1.50 22.71 19.91
C ARG A 65 -2.51 22.60 21.07
N PRO A 66 -2.11 22.13 22.27
CA PRO A 66 -0.80 21.57 22.66
C PRO A 66 -0.63 20.11 22.20
N ALA A 67 0.62 19.68 21.99
CA ALA A 67 0.93 18.26 21.81
C ALA A 67 0.78 17.50 23.14
N THR A 68 0.05 16.38 23.12
CA THR A 68 -0.22 15.58 24.32
C THR A 68 -0.02 14.09 24.05
N LEU A 69 0.31 13.34 25.11
CA LEU A 69 0.33 11.88 25.12
C LEU A 69 -0.92 11.28 25.78
N ALA A 70 -1.88 12.11 26.19
CA ALA A 70 -3.08 11.67 26.90
C ALA A 70 -3.89 10.63 26.12
N ASN A 71 -3.93 10.72 24.78
CA ASN A 71 -4.62 9.75 23.94
C ASN A 71 -4.02 8.35 24.04
N TYR A 72 -2.70 8.24 24.16
CA TYR A 72 -2.03 6.95 24.32
C TYR A 72 -2.38 6.34 25.68
N VAL A 73 -2.28 7.12 26.76
CA VAL A 73 -2.68 6.65 28.10
C VAL A 73 -4.14 6.21 28.10
N ARG A 74 -5.03 7.02 27.53
CA ARG A 74 -6.46 6.73 27.43
C ARG A 74 -6.74 5.46 26.63
N ALA A 75 -6.01 5.20 25.55
CA ALA A 75 -6.16 3.98 24.76
C ALA A 75 -5.89 2.72 25.60
N TRP A 76 -4.92 2.76 26.51
CA TRP A 76 -4.58 1.65 27.40
C TRP A 76 -5.55 1.50 28.59
N THR A 77 -6.24 2.56 29.01
CA THR A 77 -7.12 2.53 30.19
C THR A 77 -8.60 2.35 29.87
N VAL A 78 -9.07 2.83 28.70
CA VAL A 78 -10.50 2.83 28.34
C VAL A 78 -10.92 1.55 27.63
N VAL A 79 -9.99 0.94 26.87
CA VAL A 79 -10.25 -0.28 26.12
C VAL A 79 -9.18 -1.33 26.41
N PRO A 80 -9.47 -2.63 26.28
CA PRO A 80 -8.48 -3.69 26.42
C PRO A 80 -7.53 -3.72 25.21
N PHE A 81 -6.80 -2.63 24.97
CA PHE A 81 -5.96 -2.42 23.79
C PHE A 81 -4.94 -3.54 23.59
N GLY A 82 -4.30 -4.00 24.67
CA GLY A 82 -3.38 -5.13 24.64
C GLY A 82 -4.01 -6.44 24.13
N ARG A 83 -5.29 -6.69 24.47
CA ARG A 83 -6.02 -7.86 23.94
C ARG A 83 -6.30 -7.71 22.45
N PHE A 84 -6.68 -6.51 21.99
CA PHE A 84 -6.87 -6.26 20.56
C PHE A 84 -5.59 -6.43 19.76
N LEU A 85 -4.46 -5.94 20.28
CA LEU A 85 -3.16 -6.12 19.66
C LEU A 85 -2.76 -7.60 19.59
N ALA A 86 -2.91 -8.34 20.70
CA ALA A 86 -2.59 -9.77 20.76
C ALA A 86 -3.49 -10.59 19.81
N ASN A 87 -4.81 -10.33 19.82
CA ASN A 87 -5.75 -11.01 18.92
C ASN A 87 -5.44 -10.73 17.45
N SER A 88 -5.13 -9.48 17.12
CA SER A 88 -4.78 -9.09 15.74
C SER A 88 -3.47 -9.73 15.29
N PHE A 89 -2.45 -9.74 16.16
CA PHE A 89 -1.18 -10.41 15.89
C PHE A 89 -1.37 -11.92 15.69
N PHE A 90 -2.14 -12.56 16.58
CA PHE A 90 -2.42 -13.98 16.50
C PHE A 90 -3.15 -14.34 15.21
N LEU A 91 -4.24 -13.64 14.88
CA LEU A 91 -5.03 -13.90 13.68
C LEU A 91 -4.28 -13.56 12.39
N SER A 92 -3.59 -12.41 12.33
CA SER A 92 -2.83 -12.00 11.14
C SER A 92 -1.61 -12.90 10.87
N THR A 93 -1.17 -13.68 11.85
CA THR A 93 -0.10 -14.68 11.65
C THR A 93 -0.70 -16.04 11.33
N LEU A 94 -1.64 -16.53 12.16
CA LEU A 94 -2.17 -17.88 12.07
C LEU A 94 -3.01 -18.09 10.80
N VAL A 95 -3.88 -17.12 10.47
CA VAL A 95 -4.80 -17.27 9.34
C VAL A 95 -4.05 -17.35 8.01
N PRO A 96 -3.09 -16.45 7.69
CA PRO A 96 -2.31 -16.58 6.46
C PRO A 96 -1.44 -17.84 6.44
N LEU A 97 -0.87 -18.29 7.57
CA LEU A 97 -0.09 -19.53 7.61
C LEU A 97 -0.93 -20.75 7.25
N ILE A 98 -2.12 -20.88 7.84
CA ILE A 98 -3.04 -21.98 7.53
C ILE A 98 -3.51 -21.85 6.08
N SER A 99 -3.91 -20.64 5.66
CA SER A 99 -4.37 -20.37 4.30
C SER A 99 -3.32 -20.70 3.25
N LEU A 100 -2.06 -20.29 3.46
CA LEU A 100 -0.93 -20.60 2.58
C LEU A 100 -0.67 -22.10 2.53
N SER A 101 -0.70 -22.79 3.67
CA SER A 101 -0.49 -24.24 3.72
C SER A 101 -1.56 -24.98 2.93
N VAL A 102 -2.83 -24.67 3.17
CA VAL A 102 -3.97 -25.28 2.45
C VAL A 102 -3.93 -24.92 0.97
N SER A 103 -3.64 -23.66 0.63
CA SER A 103 -3.57 -23.20 -0.77
C SER A 103 -2.41 -23.85 -1.52
N ALA A 104 -1.26 -24.06 -0.86
CA ALA A 104 -0.13 -24.76 -1.46
C ALA A 104 -0.43 -26.24 -1.72
N LEU A 105 -1.06 -26.93 -0.75
CA LEU A 105 -1.53 -28.31 -0.89
C LEU A 105 -2.58 -28.46 -2.01
N ALA A 106 -3.54 -27.54 -2.05
CA ALA A 106 -4.56 -27.48 -3.11
C ALA A 106 -3.94 -27.20 -4.48
N GLY A 107 -3.03 -26.22 -4.58
CA GLY A 107 -2.30 -25.92 -5.81
C GLY A 107 -1.46 -27.10 -6.30
N TYR A 108 -0.81 -27.82 -5.38
CA TYR A 108 -0.04 -29.03 -5.71
C TYR A 108 -0.92 -30.13 -6.31
N SER A 109 -2.14 -30.32 -5.78
CA SER A 109 -3.05 -31.34 -6.30
C SER A 109 -3.50 -31.03 -7.73
N PHE A 110 -3.78 -29.76 -8.06
CA PHE A 110 -4.06 -29.34 -9.43
C PHE A 110 -2.84 -29.48 -10.37
N ALA A 111 -1.63 -29.18 -9.87
CA ALA A 111 -0.42 -29.17 -10.70
C ALA A 111 0.16 -30.56 -10.97
N ARG A 112 0.08 -31.50 -10.01
CA ARG A 112 0.77 -32.80 -10.09
C ARG A 112 -0.15 -34.02 -10.08
N LEU A 113 -1.36 -33.94 -9.52
CA LEU A 113 -2.27 -35.09 -9.46
C LEU A 113 -3.30 -35.06 -10.60
N ARG A 114 -3.62 -36.24 -11.13
CA ARG A 114 -4.71 -36.43 -12.10
C ARG A 114 -5.86 -37.15 -11.38
N PHE A 115 -6.94 -36.42 -11.10
CA PHE A 115 -8.12 -36.96 -10.42
C PHE A 115 -9.40 -36.65 -11.22
N ARG A 116 -10.43 -37.49 -11.06
CA ARG A 116 -11.71 -37.34 -11.78
C ARG A 116 -12.45 -36.12 -11.25
N GLY A 117 -12.89 -35.21 -12.14
CA GLY A 117 -13.61 -33.99 -11.79
C GLY A 117 -12.75 -32.73 -11.56
N ARG A 118 -11.42 -32.81 -11.75
CA ARG A 118 -10.47 -31.70 -11.60
C ARG A 118 -10.89 -30.43 -12.33
N ASP A 119 -11.32 -30.56 -13.59
CA ASP A 119 -11.57 -29.39 -14.43
C ASP A 119 -12.84 -28.64 -13.99
N ALA A 120 -13.84 -29.35 -13.44
CA ALA A 120 -15.03 -28.73 -12.86
C ALA A 120 -14.71 -27.94 -11.59
N ILE A 121 -13.88 -28.49 -10.69
CA ILE A 121 -13.44 -27.79 -9.47
C ILE A 121 -12.55 -26.59 -9.85
N PHE A 122 -11.71 -26.71 -10.87
CA PHE A 122 -10.87 -25.61 -11.34
C PHE A 122 -11.71 -24.44 -11.89
N VAL A 123 -12.74 -24.72 -12.68
CA VAL A 123 -13.67 -23.68 -13.17
C VAL A 123 -14.44 -23.03 -12.03
N ALA A 124 -14.91 -23.81 -11.04
CA ALA A 124 -15.56 -23.26 -9.86
C ALA A 124 -14.63 -22.34 -9.06
N LEU A 125 -13.34 -22.70 -8.93
CA LEU A 125 -12.33 -21.85 -8.30
C LEU A 125 -12.15 -20.52 -9.05
N LEU A 126 -12.06 -20.56 -10.39
CA LEU A 126 -11.96 -19.35 -11.21
C LEU A 126 -13.18 -18.43 -11.10
N GLY A 127 -14.37 -18.98 -10.83
CA GLY A 127 -15.59 -18.20 -10.65
C GLY A 127 -15.71 -17.53 -9.27
N VAL A 128 -14.93 -17.96 -8.27
CA VAL A 128 -14.95 -17.42 -6.90
C VAL A 128 -13.86 -16.36 -6.68
N MET A 129 -12.79 -16.40 -7.47
CA MET A 129 -11.71 -15.39 -7.47
C MET A 129 -12.16 -14.07 -8.10
#